data_AF-A0A968P3X0-F1
#
_entry.id   AF-A0A968P3X0-F1
#
_cell.length_a   1.000
_cell.length_b   1.000
_cell.length_c   1.000
_cell.angle_alpha   90.00
_cell.angle_beta   90.00
_cell.angle_gamma   90.00
#
_symmetry.space_group_name_H-M   'P 1'
#
loop_
_entity.id
_entity.type
_entity.pdbx_description
1 polymer ?
#
loop_
_entity_poly.entity_id
_entity_poly.type
_entity_poly.pdbx_seq_one_letter_code
_entity_poly.pdbx_strand_id
1 'polypeptide(L)'
;MTASTPRVRAAAVIGLGRLAEPAGSEAFFGLLRDPAPRVILAAEKALIRLPWSFRHLAAAYGVTDSHVGRRALVRLASRLSGWDRVIFLIDALRDPAPSVQAHAMRSLRAVLFDARGWAFSKPSPTQRSELEARLRFGAQHFGGGLERQLRFVMRAIGG
;
A
#
# COMPACT_ATOMS: atom_id res chain seq x y z
N MET A 1 18.13 -29.43 -6.53
CA MET A 1 17.59 -28.31 -7.33
C MET A 1 18.24 -27.03 -6.84
N THR A 2 19.06 -26.39 -7.66
CA THR A 2 19.80 -25.18 -7.25
C THR A 2 18.81 -24.03 -7.02
N ALA A 3 18.69 -23.58 -5.77
CA ALA A 3 18.01 -22.33 -5.49
C ALA A 3 18.70 -21.24 -6.33
N SER A 4 18.00 -20.71 -7.34
CA SER A 4 18.58 -19.69 -8.23
C SER A 4 19.07 -18.51 -7.40
N THR A 5 20.27 -18.01 -7.69
CA THR A 5 20.85 -16.94 -6.87
C THR A 5 19.94 -15.71 -6.87
N PRO A 6 19.95 -14.88 -5.81
CA PRO A 6 19.12 -13.67 -5.78
C PRO A 6 19.35 -12.73 -6.98
N ARG A 7 20.53 -12.77 -7.61
CA ARG A 7 20.82 -12.03 -8.84
C ARG A 7 19.99 -12.56 -10.01
N VAL A 8 19.96 -13.88 -10.19
CA VAL A 8 19.18 -14.54 -11.26
C VAL A 8 17.69 -14.30 -11.05
N ARG A 9 17.17 -14.46 -9.82
CA ARG A 9 15.76 -14.17 -9.52
C ARG A 9 15.38 -12.73 -9.83
N ALA A 10 16.17 -11.76 -9.38
CA ALA A 10 15.90 -10.35 -9.66
C ALA A 10 15.95 -10.04 -11.17
N ALA A 11 16.91 -10.60 -11.91
CA ALA A 11 17.00 -10.44 -13.35
C ALA A 11 15.79 -11.03 -14.08
N ALA A 12 15.34 -12.22 -13.67
CA ALA A 12 14.15 -12.86 -14.21
C ALA A 12 12.90 -12.01 -13.97
N VAL A 13 12.72 -11.49 -12.74
CA VAL A 13 11.58 -10.61 -12.41
C VAL A 13 11.61 -9.32 -13.22
N ILE A 14 12.79 -8.71 -13.43
CA ILE A 14 12.93 -7.53 -14.29
C ILE A 14 12.57 -7.87 -15.74
N GLY A 15 13.05 -9.00 -16.26
CA GLY A 15 12.76 -9.47 -17.61
C GLY A 15 11.26 -9.68 -17.82
N LEU A 16 10.64 -10.47 -16.95
CA LEU A 16 9.20 -10.74 -16.99
C LEU A 16 8.37 -9.48 -16.80
N GLY A 17 8.76 -8.58 -15.88
CA GLY A 17 8.08 -7.32 -15.64
C GLY A 17 8.13 -6.35 -16.83
N ARG A 18 9.09 -6.49 -17.75
CA ARG A 18 9.13 -5.72 -19.01
C ARG A 18 8.16 -6.25 -20.06
N LEU A 19 7.83 -7.54 -20.00
CA LEU A 19 6.85 -8.15 -20.90
C LEU A 19 5.41 -7.79 -20.52
N ALA A 20 5.19 -7.25 -19.30
CA ALA A 20 3.93 -6.69 -18.83
C ALA A 20 2.71 -7.64 -18.94
N GLU A 21 2.95 -8.95 -18.83
CA GLU A 21 1.93 -10.00 -18.80
C GLU A 21 1.02 -9.83 -17.56
N PRO A 22 -0.30 -9.56 -17.72
CA PRO A 22 -1.22 -9.30 -16.60
C PRO A 22 -1.29 -10.44 -15.57
N ALA A 23 -1.14 -11.68 -16.02
CA ALA A 23 -1.10 -12.88 -15.18
C ALA A 23 0.10 -12.90 -14.21
N GLY A 24 1.11 -12.05 -14.42
CA GLY A 24 2.30 -11.98 -13.58
C GLY A 24 2.13 -11.21 -12.25
N SER A 25 1.04 -10.45 -12.09
CA SER A 25 0.85 -9.58 -10.91
C SER A 25 0.81 -10.37 -9.59
N GLU A 26 0.07 -11.48 -9.52
CA GLU A 26 0.01 -12.33 -8.32
C GLU A 26 1.39 -12.94 -7.97
N ALA A 27 2.11 -13.44 -8.98
CA ALA A 27 3.45 -13.99 -8.79
C ALA A 27 4.42 -12.94 -8.25
N PHE A 28 4.36 -11.70 -8.75
CA PHE A 28 5.19 -10.60 -8.24
C PHE A 28 4.80 -10.15 -6.84
N PHE A 29 3.52 -10.17 -6.46
CA PHE A 29 3.13 -9.96 -5.06
C PHE A 29 3.73 -11.03 -4.14
N GLY A 30 3.76 -12.30 -4.57
CA GLY A 30 4.43 -13.38 -3.85
C GLY A 30 5.92 -13.12 -3.58
N LEU A 31 6.60 -12.45 -4.50
CA LEU A 31 8.03 -12.12 -4.43
C LEU A 31 8.36 -10.94 -3.51
N LEU A 32 7.37 -10.21 -3.02
CA LEU A 32 7.58 -9.21 -1.96
C LEU A 32 7.93 -9.84 -0.61
N ARG A 33 7.82 -11.17 -0.50
CA ARG A 33 8.26 -11.99 0.64
C ARG A 33 9.64 -12.61 0.44
N ASP A 34 10.29 -12.37 -0.70
CA ASP A 34 11.62 -12.92 -0.96
C ASP A 34 12.62 -12.38 0.07
N PRO A 35 13.49 -13.22 0.67
CA PRO A 35 14.43 -12.76 1.69
C PRO A 35 15.47 -11.77 1.15
N ALA A 36 15.70 -11.74 -0.16
CA ALA A 36 16.67 -10.84 -0.76
C ALA A 36 16.02 -9.50 -1.14
N PRO A 37 16.45 -8.36 -0.56
CA PRO A 37 15.87 -7.04 -0.85
C PRO A 37 15.89 -6.65 -2.34
N ARG A 38 16.87 -7.15 -3.10
CA ARG A 38 16.97 -6.92 -4.54
C ARG A 38 15.82 -7.56 -5.33
N VAL A 39 15.31 -8.70 -4.87
CA VAL A 39 14.18 -9.38 -5.51
C VAL A 39 12.88 -8.65 -5.18
N ILE A 40 12.70 -8.24 -3.92
CA ILE A 40 11.57 -7.38 -3.51
C ILE A 40 11.52 -6.11 -4.36
N LEU A 41 12.67 -5.42 -4.54
CA LEU A 41 12.74 -4.21 -5.35
C LEU A 41 12.41 -4.48 -6.84
N ALA A 42 12.85 -5.61 -7.39
CA ALA A 42 12.52 -6.00 -8.75
C ALA A 42 11.01 -6.26 -8.90
N ALA A 43 10.41 -6.97 -7.94
CA ALA A 43 8.99 -7.28 -7.92
C ALA A 43 8.14 -6.00 -7.79
N GLU A 44 8.53 -5.09 -6.90
CA GLU A 44 7.89 -3.78 -6.78
C GLU A 44 7.93 -3.00 -8.11
N LYS A 45 9.09 -2.94 -8.77
CA LYS A 45 9.22 -2.25 -10.07
C LYS A 45 8.38 -2.89 -11.17
N ALA A 46 8.17 -4.20 -11.12
CA ALA A 46 7.28 -4.90 -12.05
C ALA A 46 5.81 -4.56 -11.76
N LEU A 47 5.41 -4.60 -10.49
CA LEU A 47 4.05 -4.26 -10.04
C LEU A 47 3.67 -2.80 -10.35
N ILE A 48 4.62 -1.87 -10.35
CA ILE A 48 4.35 -0.48 -10.81
C ILE A 48 3.86 -0.44 -12.27
N ARG A 49 4.17 -1.44 -13.12
CA ARG A 49 3.80 -1.42 -14.54
C ARG A 49 2.56 -2.23 -14.86
N LEU A 50 2.08 -3.04 -13.91
CA LEU A 50 1.01 -3.99 -14.14
C LEU A 50 -0.33 -3.49 -13.57
N PRO A 51 -1.45 -3.96 -14.13
CA PRO A 51 -2.74 -3.80 -13.49
C PRO A 51 -2.82 -4.67 -12.24
N TRP A 52 -3.35 -4.10 -11.16
CA TRP A 52 -3.71 -4.80 -9.94
C TRP A 52 -4.73 -3.95 -9.17
N SER A 53 -5.40 -4.56 -8.20
CA SER A 53 -6.45 -3.92 -7.40
C SER A 53 -6.07 -3.80 -5.92
N PHE A 54 -6.83 -3.02 -5.17
CA PHE A 54 -6.74 -2.95 -3.71
C PHE A 54 -6.71 -4.33 -3.05
N ARG A 55 -7.53 -5.28 -3.54
CA ARG A 55 -7.59 -6.65 -3.00
C ARG A 55 -6.25 -7.38 -3.09
N HIS A 56 -5.53 -7.24 -4.20
CA HIS A 56 -4.21 -7.87 -4.37
C HIS A 56 -3.22 -7.32 -3.33
N LEU A 57 -3.21 -6.00 -3.17
CA LEU A 57 -2.31 -5.30 -2.28
C LEU A 57 -2.62 -5.58 -0.79
N ALA A 58 -3.90 -5.61 -0.42
CA ALA A 58 -4.36 -5.96 0.93
C ALA A 58 -4.04 -7.43 1.27
N ALA A 59 -4.31 -8.37 0.36
CA ALA A 59 -3.99 -9.79 0.56
C ALA A 59 -2.48 -10.01 0.73
N ALA A 60 -1.66 -9.39 -0.13
CA ALA A 60 -0.21 -9.47 -0.03
C ALA A 60 0.32 -8.88 1.30
N TYR A 61 -0.26 -7.78 1.77
CA TYR A 61 0.15 -7.14 3.03
C TYR A 61 -0.09 -8.04 4.25
N GLY A 62 -1.23 -8.71 4.29
CA GLY A 62 -1.59 -9.61 5.40
C GLY A 62 -0.70 -10.85 5.55
N VAL A 63 -0.02 -11.27 4.47
CA VAL A 63 0.84 -12.48 4.46
C VAL A 63 2.34 -12.16 4.34
N THR A 64 2.73 -10.89 4.36
CA THR A 64 4.14 -10.49 4.22
C THR A 64 4.77 -10.21 5.58
N ASP A 65 5.68 -11.08 6.02
CA ASP A 65 6.32 -10.97 7.33
C ASP A 65 7.49 -9.97 7.38
N SER A 66 8.13 -9.73 6.24
CA SER A 66 9.26 -8.79 6.14
C SER A 66 8.78 -7.34 6.13
N HIS A 67 9.34 -6.52 7.04
CA HIS A 67 9.11 -5.07 7.03
C HIS A 67 9.56 -4.41 5.71
N VAL A 68 10.56 -4.98 5.01
CA VAL A 68 11.00 -4.47 3.69
C VAL A 68 9.93 -4.71 2.64
N GLY A 69 9.31 -5.90 2.66
CA GLY A 69 8.20 -6.27 1.77
C GLY A 69 6.95 -5.42 2.05
N ARG A 70 6.54 -5.29 3.32
CA ARG A 70 5.42 -4.43 3.71
C ARG A 70 5.65 -2.97 3.36
N ARG A 71 6.87 -2.45 3.52
CA ARG A 71 7.22 -1.09 3.05
C ARG A 71 7.14 -0.94 1.54
N ALA A 72 7.45 -1.98 0.76
CA ALA A 72 7.25 -1.96 -0.69
C ALA A 72 5.76 -1.89 -1.05
N LEU A 73 4.90 -2.63 -0.32
CA LEU A 73 3.44 -2.54 -0.48
C LEU A 73 2.90 -1.13 -0.18
N VAL A 74 3.41 -0.46 0.86
CA VAL A 74 3.06 0.96 1.14
C VAL A 74 3.46 1.89 -0.01
N ARG A 75 4.60 1.65 -0.66
CA ARG A 75 4.98 2.44 -1.85
C ARG A 75 4.07 2.15 -3.04
N LEU A 76 3.72 0.89 -3.27
CA LEU A 76 2.77 0.51 -4.32
C LEU A 76 1.40 1.14 -4.12
N ALA A 77 0.93 1.29 -2.87
CA ALA A 77 -0.33 1.94 -2.55
C ALA A 77 -0.46 3.38 -3.07
N SER A 78 0.64 4.03 -3.47
CA SER A 78 0.58 5.32 -4.18
C SER A 78 -0.22 5.28 -5.49
N ARG A 79 -0.32 4.10 -6.12
CA ARG A 79 -1.12 3.87 -7.34
C ARG A 79 -2.59 3.59 -7.06
N LEU A 80 -2.97 3.34 -5.81
CA LEU A 80 -4.38 3.30 -5.45
C LEU A 80 -4.96 4.71 -5.54
N SER A 81 -6.20 4.80 -6.03
CA SER A 81 -6.96 6.03 -6.07
C SER A 81 -7.91 6.13 -4.87
N GLY A 82 -8.33 7.35 -4.56
CA GLY A 82 -9.45 7.58 -3.66
C GLY A 82 -9.26 7.05 -2.24
N TRP A 83 -10.39 6.60 -1.70
CA TRP A 83 -10.49 6.15 -0.31
C TRP A 83 -9.83 4.79 -0.07
N ASP A 84 -9.65 3.95 -1.09
CA ASP A 84 -8.93 2.67 -0.95
C ASP A 84 -7.46 2.90 -0.56
N ARG A 85 -6.82 3.94 -1.13
CA ARG A 85 -5.48 4.36 -0.72
C ARG A 85 -5.46 4.80 0.74
N VAL A 86 -6.45 5.60 1.16
CA VAL A 86 -6.53 6.12 2.53
C VAL A 86 -6.74 4.98 3.53
N ILE A 87 -7.67 4.06 3.24
CA ILE A 87 -7.95 2.87 4.05
C ILE A 87 -6.68 2.05 4.22
N PHE A 88 -5.98 1.74 3.12
CA PHE A 88 -4.74 0.98 3.18
C PHE A 88 -3.67 1.66 4.03
N LEU A 89 -3.49 2.98 3.87
CA LEU A 89 -2.48 3.72 4.61
C LEU A 89 -2.79 3.79 6.11
N ILE A 90 -4.07 3.82 6.51
CA ILE A 90 -4.46 3.74 7.93
C ILE A 90 -4.13 2.37 8.51
N ASP A 91 -4.33 1.30 7.75
CA ASP A 91 -3.92 -0.05 8.18
C ASP A 91 -2.40 -0.13 8.35
N ALA A 92 -1.64 0.44 7.40
CA ALA A 92 -0.18 0.46 7.47
C ALA A 92 0.40 1.35 8.58
N LEU A 93 -0.35 2.31 9.12
CA LEU A 93 0.05 3.06 10.32
C LEU A 93 0.09 2.20 11.58
N ARG A 94 -0.55 1.03 11.56
CA ARG A 94 -0.56 0.07 12.68
C ARG A 94 0.50 -1.02 12.53
N ASP A 95 1.32 -0.97 11.47
CA ASP A 95 2.39 -1.93 11.27
C ASP A 95 3.33 -1.94 12.49
N PRO A 96 3.80 -3.10 12.97
CA PRO A 96 4.75 -3.14 14.08
C PRO A 96 6.11 -2.51 13.75
N ALA A 97 6.47 -2.40 12.47
CA ALA A 97 7.74 -1.83 12.06
C ALA A 97 7.68 -0.29 11.94
N PRO A 98 8.48 0.47 12.72
CA PRO A 98 8.48 1.94 12.65
C PRO A 98 8.76 2.49 11.25
N SER A 99 9.57 1.78 10.46
CA SER A 99 9.88 2.18 9.08
C SER A 99 8.68 2.10 8.13
N VAL A 100 7.73 1.20 8.40
CA VAL A 100 6.48 1.09 7.63
C VAL A 100 5.52 2.18 8.07
N GLN A 101 5.35 2.35 9.39
CA GLN A 101 4.51 3.42 9.97
C GLN A 101 4.93 4.81 9.46
N ALA A 102 6.24 5.13 9.49
CA ALA A 102 6.75 6.41 9.03
C ALA A 102 6.50 6.65 7.54
N HIS A 103 6.57 5.59 6.72
CA HIS A 103 6.26 5.67 5.30
C HIS A 103 4.76 5.90 5.09
N ALA A 104 3.91 5.15 5.79
CA ALA A 104 2.46 5.29 5.73
C ALA A 104 2.00 6.69 6.16
N MET A 105 2.55 7.23 7.25
CA MET A 105 2.27 8.59 7.74
C MET A 105 2.64 9.63 6.69
N ARG A 106 3.85 9.55 6.10
CA ARG A 106 4.27 10.48 5.05
C ARG A 106 3.35 10.42 3.84
N SER A 107 3.01 9.21 3.38
CA SER A 107 2.12 9.00 2.25
C SER A 107 0.70 9.47 2.51
N LEU A 108 0.18 9.27 3.72
CA LEU A 108 -1.17 9.71 4.10
C LEU A 108 -1.23 11.23 4.22
N ARG A 109 -0.21 11.86 4.82
CA ARG A 109 -0.09 13.32 4.83
C ARG A 109 -0.06 13.87 3.41
N ALA A 110 0.73 13.28 2.51
CA ALA A 110 0.76 13.71 1.12
C ALA A 110 -0.63 13.63 0.46
N VAL A 111 -1.42 12.58 0.74
CA VAL A 111 -2.80 12.48 0.23
C VAL A 111 -3.73 13.54 0.82
N LEU A 112 -3.63 13.82 2.13
CA LEU A 112 -4.54 14.73 2.83
C LEU A 112 -4.19 16.22 2.64
N PHE A 113 -2.92 16.54 2.38
CA PHE A 113 -2.40 17.92 2.27
C PHE A 113 -2.12 18.34 0.82
N ASP A 114 -2.23 17.44 -0.17
CA ASP A 114 -2.22 17.87 -1.56
C ASP A 114 -3.53 18.63 -1.84
N ALA A 115 -3.43 19.94 -2.09
CA ALA A 115 -4.56 20.83 -2.38
C ALA A 115 -5.27 20.47 -3.71
N ARG A 116 -4.64 19.65 -4.57
CA ARG A 116 -5.27 19.02 -5.74
C ARG A 116 -5.94 17.67 -5.40
N GLY A 117 -5.72 17.17 -4.18
CA GLY A 117 -6.02 15.82 -3.71
C GLY A 117 -7.45 15.57 -3.25
N TRP A 118 -8.32 16.59 -3.19
CA TRP A 118 -9.76 16.36 -3.01
C TRP A 118 -10.49 16.02 -4.30
N ALA A 119 -9.78 15.64 -5.36
CA ALA A 119 -10.36 15.02 -6.56
C ALA A 119 -10.94 13.61 -6.28
N PHE A 120 -11.17 13.24 -5.02
CA PHE A 120 -11.87 12.02 -4.65
C PHE A 120 -13.36 12.30 -4.58
N SER A 121 -14.15 11.41 -5.17
CA SER A 121 -15.57 11.36 -4.89
C SER A 121 -15.83 11.10 -3.40
N LYS A 122 -17.05 11.38 -2.95
CA LYS A 122 -17.53 10.96 -1.63
C LYS A 122 -17.22 9.46 -1.40
N PRO A 123 -16.75 9.06 -0.21
CA PRO A 123 -16.53 7.64 0.08
C PRO A 123 -17.85 6.89 -0.05
N SER A 124 -17.80 5.67 -0.59
CA SER A 124 -18.96 4.78 -0.59
C SER A 124 -19.40 4.48 0.86
N PRO A 125 -20.65 4.04 1.09
CA PRO A 125 -21.09 3.64 2.43
C PRO A 125 -20.16 2.62 3.09
N THR A 126 -19.67 1.65 2.31
CA THR A 126 -18.69 0.65 2.76
C THR A 126 -17.37 1.30 3.17
N GLN A 127 -16.78 2.14 2.30
CA GLN A 127 -15.52 2.84 2.60
C GLN A 127 -15.66 3.74 3.84
N ARG A 128 -16.80 4.40 4.00
CA ARG A 128 -17.08 5.24 5.17
C ARG A 128 -17.10 4.41 6.45
N SER A 129 -17.86 3.32 6.47
CA SER A 129 -17.92 2.41 7.62
C SER A 129 -16.54 1.85 7.96
N GLU A 130 -15.78 1.46 6.94
CA GLU A 130 -14.42 0.96 7.07
C GLU A 130 -13.45 2.00 7.67
N LEU A 131 -13.53 3.25 7.22
CA LEU A 131 -12.74 4.36 7.76
C LEU A 131 -13.13 4.64 9.22
N GLU A 132 -14.42 4.71 9.52
CA GLU A 132 -14.91 4.99 10.89
C GLU A 132 -14.53 3.88 11.87
N ALA A 133 -14.60 2.61 11.46
CA ALA A 133 -14.10 1.48 12.23
C ALA A 133 -12.61 1.68 12.52
N ARG A 134 -11.79 1.95 11.50
CA ARG A 134 -10.34 2.10 11.66
C ARG A 134 -9.93 3.33 12.46
N LEU A 135 -10.66 4.44 12.34
CA LEU A 135 -10.35 5.66 13.09
C LEU A 135 -10.64 5.48 14.58
N ARG A 136 -11.76 4.81 14.94
CA ARG A 136 -12.09 4.51 16.35
C ARG A 136 -10.99 3.73 17.06
N PHE A 137 -10.41 2.74 16.41
CA PHE A 137 -9.32 1.93 16.99
C PHE A 137 -7.93 2.60 16.85
N GLY A 138 -7.76 3.51 15.90
CA GLY A 138 -6.45 4.03 15.51
C GLY A 138 -6.02 5.33 16.19
N ALA A 139 -6.93 6.06 16.83
CA ALA A 139 -6.64 7.34 17.50
C ALA A 139 -5.47 7.27 18.50
N GLN A 140 -5.31 6.12 19.17
CA GLN A 140 -4.24 5.85 20.11
C GLN A 140 -2.87 5.61 19.45
N HIS A 141 -2.84 5.23 18.17
CA HIS A 141 -1.63 4.78 17.46
C HIS A 141 -1.00 5.87 16.59
N PHE A 142 -1.81 6.77 16.02
CA PHE A 142 -1.32 7.80 15.08
C PHE A 142 -1.72 9.24 15.44
N GLY A 143 -2.29 9.44 16.62
CA GLY A 143 -2.60 10.74 17.21
C GLY A 143 -3.91 11.36 16.74
N GLY A 144 -4.63 12.02 17.65
CA GLY A 144 -5.96 12.58 17.40
C GLY A 144 -6.01 13.71 16.35
N GLY A 145 -4.88 14.33 16.01
CA GLY A 145 -4.82 15.35 14.95
C GLY A 145 -5.13 14.78 13.57
N LEU A 146 -4.55 13.62 13.24
CA LEU A 146 -4.81 12.94 11.97
C LEU A 146 -6.25 12.45 11.87
N GLU A 147 -6.80 11.91 12.97
CA GLU A 147 -8.19 11.50 13.03
C GLU A 147 -9.15 12.66 12.75
N ARG A 148 -8.95 13.79 13.45
CA ARG A 148 -9.76 15.00 13.22
C ARG A 148 -9.71 15.46 11.77
N GLN A 149 -8.52 15.42 11.17
CA GLN A 149 -8.34 15.79 9.76
C GLN A 149 -9.11 14.86 8.81
N LEU A 150 -9.00 13.54 9.00
CA LEU A 150 -9.73 12.57 8.19
C LEU A 150 -11.24 12.75 8.31
N ARG A 151 -11.75 12.94 9.53
CA ARG A 151 -13.18 13.22 9.78
C ARG A 151 -13.62 14.55 9.19
N PHE A 152 -12.75 15.56 9.14
CA PHE A 152 -13.03 16.82 8.47
C PHE A 152 -13.16 16.62 6.96
N VAL A 153 -12.18 15.99 6.31
CA VAL A 153 -12.19 15.73 4.87
C VAL A 153 -13.41 14.90 4.46
N MET A 154 -13.74 13.83 5.21
CA MET A 154 -14.92 13.00 4.94
C MET A 154 -16.24 13.78 5.02
N ARG A 155 -16.33 14.82 5.86
CA ARG A 155 -17.50 15.70 5.97
C ARG A 155 -17.52 16.74 4.86
N ALA A 156 -16.38 17.37 4.57
CA ALA A 156 -16.26 18.43 3.57
C ALA A 156 -16.58 17.97 2.14
N ILE A 157 -16.22 16.73 1.78
CA ILE A 157 -16.55 16.13 0.46
C ILE A 157 -17.99 15.56 0.44
N GLY A 158 -18.64 15.47 1.60
CA GLY A 158 -19.92 14.78 1.78
C GLY A 158 -21.14 15.67 1.98
N GLY A 159 -20.95 16.98 2.18
CA GLY A 159 -22.01 17.99 2.37
C GLY A 159 -22.33 18.75 1.09
#